data_AF-A0A1F9TWY1-F1
#
_entry.id   AF-A0A1F9TWY1-F1
#
_cell.length_a   1.000
_cell.length_b   1.000
_cell.length_c   1.000
_cell.angle_alpha   90.00
_cell.angle_beta   90.00
_cell.angle_gamma   90.00
#
_symmetry.space_group_name_H-M   'P 1'
#
loop_
_entity.id
_entity.type
_entity.pdbx_description
1 polymer ?
#
loop_
_entity_poly.entity_id
_entity_poly.type
_entity_poly.pdbx_seq_one_letter_code
_entity_poly.pdbx_strand_id
1 'polypeptide(L)' 'MTLLEVAQIYTDLVLVENQIPECEHNAKDELNVLRTKYHQMLMDKLSEEGIEFSDRFDAMNKAFELVKTHTPSKSFSGV' A
#
# COMPACT_ATOMS: atom_id res chain seq x y z
N MET A 1 4.52 -10.16 -10.18
CA MET A 1 4.39 -8.87 -9.47
C MET A 1 5.50 -8.82 -8.44
N THR A 2 6.32 -7.78 -8.51
CA THR A 2 7.43 -7.52 -7.59
C THR A 2 6.90 -7.00 -6.25
N LEU A 3 7.73 -7.05 -5.20
CA LEU A 3 7.39 -6.45 -3.92
C LEU A 3 7.04 -4.96 -4.05
N LEU A 4 7.79 -4.21 -4.87
CA LEU A 4 7.54 -2.79 -5.10
C LEU A 4 6.17 -2.53 -5.75
N GLU A 5 5.80 -3.30 -6.77
CA GLU A 5 4.48 -3.18 -7.42
C GLU A 5 3.34 -3.48 -6.44
N VAL A 6 3.48 -4.52 -5.62
CA VAL A 6 2.48 -4.85 -4.59
C VAL A 6 2.39 -3.74 -3.55
N ALA A 7 3.53 -3.21 -3.10
CA ALA A 7 3.58 -2.09 -2.16
C ALA A 7 2.89 -0.84 -2.72
N GLN A 8 3.15 -0.49 -4.00
CA GLN A 8 2.52 0.65 -4.68
C GLN A 8 0.99 0.49 -4.74
N ILE A 9 0.50 -0.65 -5.21
CA ILE A 9 -0.95 -0.89 -5.30
C ILE A 9 -1.58 -0.83 -3.92
N TYR A 10 -0.96 -1.45 -2.92
CA TYR A 10 -1.47 -1.42 -1.55
C TYR A 10 -1.50 0.01 -0.98
N THR A 11 -0.44 0.81 -1.15
CA THR A 11 -0.42 2.20 -0.69
C THR A 11 -1.47 3.05 -1.41
N ASP A 12 -1.66 2.84 -2.71
CA ASP A 12 -2.68 3.54 -3.49
C ASP A 12 -4.09 3.21 -3.00
N LEU A 13 -4.37 1.93 -2.70
CA LEU A 13 -5.64 1.51 -2.12
C LEU A 13 -5.91 2.19 -0.78
N VAL A 14 -4.91 2.27 0.11
CA VAL A 14 -5.03 2.97 1.40
C VAL A 14 -5.29 4.48 1.18
N LEU A 15 -4.61 5.11 0.23
CA LEU A 15 -4.79 6.53 -0.06
C LEU A 15 -6.18 6.81 -0.66
N VAL A 16 -6.65 5.98 -1.58
CA VAL A 16 -7.97 6.11 -2.20
C VAL A 16 -9.07 5.90 -1.15
N GLU A 17 -8.94 4.93 -0.25
CA GLU A 17 -9.93 4.66 0.80
C GLU A 17 -10.17 5.88 1.68
N ASN A 18 -9.08 6.58 2.03
CA ASN A 18 -9.12 7.79 2.84
C ASN A 18 -9.74 8.99 2.11
N GLN A 19 -9.85 8.94 0.78
CA GLN A 19 -10.49 9.97 -0.03
C GLN A 19 -11.98 9.70 -0.28
N ILE A 20 -12.46 8.46 -0.05
CA ILE A 20 -13.87 8.11 -0.24
C ILE A 20 -14.71 8.74 0.89
N PRO A 21 -15.76 9.52 0.55
CA PRO A 21 -16.68 10.08 1.54
C PRO A 21 -17.29 9.01 2.46
N GLU A 22 -17.55 9.35 3.72
CA GLU A 22 -18.09 8.39 4.68
C GLU A 22 -19.47 7.84 4.31
N CYS A 23 -20.25 8.59 3.53
CA CYS A 23 -21.57 8.18 3.05
C CYS A 23 -21.53 7.12 1.94
N GLU A 24 -20.37 6.87 1.33
CA GLU A 24 -20.20 5.91 0.22
C GLU A 24 -19.79 4.53 0.74
N HIS A 25 -20.67 3.90 1.51
CA HIS A 25 -20.41 2.61 2.18
C HIS A 25 -20.04 1.49 1.21
N ASN A 26 -20.74 1.36 0.08
CA ASN A 26 -20.50 0.30 -0.90
C ASN A 26 -19.09 0.40 -1.52
N ALA A 27 -18.64 1.61 -1.86
CA ALA A 27 -17.32 1.83 -2.42
C ALA A 27 -16.21 1.53 -1.39
N LYS A 28 -16.43 1.87 -0.12
CA LYS A 28 -15.51 1.51 0.97
C LYS A 28 -15.41 0.01 1.18
N ASP A 29 -16.52 -0.71 1.13
CA ASP A 29 -16.54 -2.16 1.29
C ASP A 29 -15.79 -2.88 0.17
N GLU A 30 -16.04 -2.50 -1.09
CA GLU A 30 -15.31 -3.05 -2.24
C GLU A 30 -13.80 -2.79 -2.14
N LEU A 31 -13.43 -1.56 -1.76
CA LEU A 31 -12.03 -1.20 -1.63
C LEU A 31 -11.36 -1.91 -0.44
N ASN A 32 -12.08 -2.13 0.66
CA ASN A 32 -11.57 -2.85 1.82
C ASN A 32 -11.27 -4.33 1.50
N VAL A 33 -12.10 -4.97 0.65
CA VAL A 33 -11.84 -6.32 0.12
C VAL A 33 -10.53 -6.35 -0.67
N LEU A 34 -10.34 -5.37 -1.57
CA LEU A 34 -9.11 -5.25 -2.35
C LEU A 34 -7.89 -4.98 -1.46
N ARG A 35 -8.00 -4.03 -0.52
CA ARG A 35 -6.95 -3.70 0.44
C ARG A 35 -6.53 -4.92 1.24
N THR A 36 -7.48 -5.71 1.73
CA THR A 36 -7.21 -6.92 2.50
C THR A 36 -6.43 -7.95 1.66
N LYS A 37 -6.82 -8.14 0.39
CA LYS A 37 -6.13 -9.03 -0.54
C LYS A 37 -4.69 -8.58 -0.79
N TYR A 38 -4.49 -7.30 -1.13
CA TYR A 38 -3.16 -6.77 -1.42
C TYR A 38 -2.26 -6.68 -0.19
N HIS A 39 -2.85 -6.49 1.00
CA HIS A 39 -2.12 -6.54 2.25
C HIS A 39 -1.57 -7.95 2.53
N GLN A 40 -2.35 -9.00 2.29
CA GLN A 40 -1.85 -10.38 2.41
C GLN A 40 -0.72 -10.62 1.38
N MET A 41 -0.94 -10.25 0.12
CA MET A 41 0.09 -10.39 -0.91
C MET A 41 1.38 -9.63 -0.58
N LEU A 42 1.28 -8.47 0.07
CA LEU A 42 2.41 -7.69 0.55
C LEU A 42 3.20 -8.46 1.60
N MET A 43 2.52 -9.02 2.61
CA MET A 43 3.17 -9.83 3.65
C MET A 43 3.84 -11.07 3.07
N ASP A 44 3.18 -11.74 2.11
CA ASP A 44 3.75 -12.89 1.41
C ASP A 44 5.02 -12.49 0.65
N LYS A 45 5.00 -11.37 -0.07
CA LYS A 45 6.17 -10.85 -0.81
C LYS A 45 7.30 -10.38 0.09
N LEU A 46 6.99 -9.72 1.21
CA LEU A 46 8.00 -9.35 2.21
C LEU A 46 8.69 -10.60 2.76
N SER A 47 7.91 -11.65 3.04
CA SER A 47 8.44 -12.94 3.52
C SER A 47 9.30 -13.64 2.45
N GLU A 48 8.85 -13.65 1.20
CA GLU A 48 9.59 -14.23 0.07
C GLU A 48 10.95 -13.54 -0.16
N GLU A 49 11.03 -12.23 0.04
CA GLU A 49 12.28 -11.46 -0.06
C GLU A 49 13.11 -11.45 1.23
N GLY A 50 12.67 -12.17 2.27
CA GLY A 50 13.40 -12.28 3.55
C GLY A 50 13.35 -11.00 4.39
N ILE A 51 12.37 -10.12 4.14
CA ILE A 51 12.15 -8.90 4.91
C ILE A 51 11.27 -9.23 6.10
N GLU A 52 11.85 -9.18 7.29
CA GLU A 52 11.11 -9.41 8.53
C GLU A 52 10.12 -8.27 8.82
N PHE A 53 8.93 -8.64 9.29
CA PHE A 53 7.95 -7.71 9.85
C PHE A 53 7.32 -8.28 11.12
N SER A 54 7.04 -7.44 12.10
CA SER A 54 6.51 -7.88 13.40
C SER A 54 5.01 -8.16 13.38
N ASP A 55 4.26 -7.39 12.59
CA ASP A 55 2.82 -7.47 12.47
C ASP A 55 2.32 -6.83 11.17
N ARG A 56 0.99 -6.78 11.02
CA ARG A 56 0.32 -6.18 9.87
C ARG A 56 0.60 -4.68 9.72
N PHE A 57 0.70 -3.96 10.83
CA PHE A 57 0.98 -2.52 10.80
C PHE A 57 2.43 -2.25 10.38
N ASP A 58 3.38 -3.05 10.85
CA ASP A 58 4.77 -3.01 10.41
C ASP A 58 4.92 -3.35 8.93
N ALA A 59 4.23 -4.39 8.43
CA ALA A 59 4.17 -4.70 7.01
C ALA A 59 3.63 -3.52 6.17
N MET A 60 2.59 -2.83 6.65
CA MET A 60 2.07 -1.62 6.03
C MET A 60 3.13 -0.50 5.98
N ASN A 61 3.81 -0.22 7.09
CA ASN A 61 4.84 0.82 7.13
C ASN A 61 5.97 0.53 6.14
N LYS A 62 6.41 -0.73 6.05
CA LYS A 62 7.42 -1.16 5.08
C LYS A 62 6.97 -0.91 3.64
N ALA A 63 5.70 -1.16 3.30
CA ALA A 63 5.19 -0.79 1.97
C ALA A 63 5.32 0.71 1.69
N PHE A 64 4.93 1.57 2.63
CA PHE A 64 5.08 3.02 2.47
C PHE A 64 6.55 3.45 2.35
N GLU A 65 7.46 2.84 3.10
CA GLU A 65 8.90 3.09 3.00
C GLU A 65 9.48 2.63 1.66
N LEU A 66 9.11 1.45 1.18
CA LEU A 66 9.51 0.90 -0.12
C LEU A 66 9.07 1.83 -1.26
N VAL A 67 7.83 2.31 -1.22
CA VAL A 67 7.30 3.25 -2.21
C VAL A 67 8.05 4.59 -2.11
N LYS A 68 8.27 5.12 -0.91
CA LYS A 68 8.96 6.41 -0.72
C LYS A 68 10.42 6.38 -1.18
N THR A 69 11.12 5.26 -1.01
CA THR A 69 12.52 5.10 -1.42
C THR A 69 12.67 4.93 -2.93
N HIS A 70 11.68 4.34 -3.59
CA HIS A 70 11.70 4.08 -5.04
C HIS A 70 10.96 5.12 -5.87
N THR A 71 10.15 5.97 -5.24
CA THR A 71 9.60 7.15 -5.90
C THR A 71 10.66 8.25 -5.74
N PRO A 72 11.44 8.60 -6.77
CA PRO A 72 12.26 9.80 -6.67
C PRO A 72 11.28 10.93 -6.34
N SER A 73 11.58 11.67 -5.27
CA SER A 73 10.89 12.89 -4.91
C SER A 73 10.54 13.59 -6.21
N LYS A 74 9.25 13.62 -6.57
CA LYS A 74 8.75 14.61 -7.52
C LYS A 74 9.00 15.94 -6.84
N SER A 75 10.23 16.40 -7.00
CA SER A 75 10.63 17.77 -6.80
C SER A 75 9.71 18.50 -7.76
N PHE A 76 8.63 19.06 -7.22
CA PHE A 76 7.89 20.13 -7.89
C PHE A 76 8.86 21.30 -8.00
N SER A 77 9.75 21.22 -8.99
CA SER A 77 10.43 22.36 -9.61
C SER A 77 9.65 22.66 -10.88
N GLY A 78 8.86 23.72 -10.83
CA GLY A 78 7.98 24.19 -11.90
C GLY A 78 6.63 24.52 -11.28
N VAL A 79 6.22 25.78 -11.10
CA VAL A 79 6.60 27.04 -11.76
C VAL A 79 6.41 28.16 -10.76
#